data_AF-A0A6G2U0I1-F1
#
_entry.id   AF-A0A6G2U0I1-F1
#
_cell.length_a   1.000
_cell.length_b   1.000
_cell.length_c   1.000
_cell.angle_alpha   90.00
_cell.angle_beta   90.00
_cell.angle_gamma   90.00
#
_symmetry.space_group_name_H-M   'P 1'
#
loop_
_entity.id
_entity.type
_entity.pdbx_description
1 polymer ?
#
loop_
_entity_poly.entity_id
_entity_poly.type
_entity_poly.pdbx_seq_one_letter_code
_entity_poly.pdbx_strand_id
1 'polypeptide(L)'
;MNIREQVLAILESESKEAFLLLLGHRLGISARFIFSEESSDGLRQARACNEMMIAIWSQVRAMKDEGVNGYPDSEFLSILLGKADAGNARSYLRDAIESALLSADGDEA
;
A
#
# COMPACT_ATOMS: atom_id res chain seq x y z
N MET A 1 3.06 -4.26 19.19
CA MET A 1 2.78 -3.18 18.24
C MET A 1 1.76 -3.67 17.24
N ASN A 2 0.62 -3.03 17.09
CA ASN A 2 -0.39 -3.41 16.09
C ASN A 2 0.07 -2.98 14.67
N ILE A 3 -0.55 -3.53 13.62
CA ILE A 3 -0.16 -3.25 12.22
C ILE A 3 -0.19 -1.75 11.91
N ARG A 4 -1.17 -1.02 12.44
CA ARG A 4 -1.27 0.43 12.23
C ARG A 4 -0.07 1.16 12.83
N GLU A 5 0.34 0.82 14.05
CA GLU A 5 1.52 1.38 14.69
C GLU A 5 2.80 1.04 13.93
N GLN A 6 2.92 -0.18 13.40
CA GLN A 6 4.06 -0.57 12.56
C GLN A 6 4.14 0.23 11.27
N VAL A 7 2.99 0.42 10.59
CA VAL A 7 2.93 1.29 9.41
C VAL A 7 3.28 2.72 9.76
N LEU A 8 2.75 3.29 10.84
CA LEU A 8 3.11 4.66 11.21
C LEU A 8 4.60 4.79 11.54
N ALA A 9 5.18 3.82 12.25
CA ALA A 9 6.60 3.79 12.55
C ALA A 9 7.48 3.73 11.29
N ILE A 10 7.11 2.92 10.28
CA ILE A 10 7.89 2.81 9.04
C ILE A 10 7.74 4.05 8.15
N LEU A 11 6.61 4.75 8.20
CA LEU A 11 6.44 6.02 7.47
C LEU A 11 7.26 7.17 8.07
N GLU A 12 7.63 7.07 9.36
CA GLU A 12 8.53 8.02 10.04
C GLU A 12 10.01 7.60 9.96
N SER A 13 10.33 6.48 9.28
CA SER A 13 11.70 5.97 9.16
C SER A 13 12.32 6.19 7.77
N GLU A 14 13.62 5.89 7.66
CA GLU A 14 14.35 5.91 6.38
C GLU A 14 13.85 4.82 5.40
N SER A 15 13.24 3.74 5.92
CA SER A 15 12.69 2.64 5.13
C SER A 15 11.36 3.00 4.44
N LYS A 16 10.80 4.19 4.70
CA LYS A 16 9.52 4.66 4.15
C LYS A 16 9.39 4.47 2.62
N GLU A 17 10.37 4.92 1.83
CA GLU A 17 10.27 4.80 0.37
C GLU A 17 10.26 3.33 -0.07
N ALA A 18 11.15 2.51 0.49
CA ALA A 18 11.20 1.08 0.21
C ALA A 18 9.88 0.38 0.57
N PHE A 19 9.33 0.69 1.75
CA PHE A 19 8.03 0.18 2.19
C PHE A 19 6.90 0.53 1.21
N LEU A 20 6.82 1.78 0.77
CA LEU A 20 5.78 2.21 -0.18
C LEU A 20 5.90 1.50 -1.54
N LEU A 21 7.12 1.36 -2.05
CA LEU A 21 7.37 0.63 -3.30
C LEU A 21 6.98 -0.85 -3.18
N LEU A 22 7.33 -1.49 -2.07
CA LEU A 22 6.96 -2.88 -1.77
C LEU A 22 5.45 -3.03 -1.64
N LEU A 23 4.78 -2.13 -0.92
CA LEU A 23 3.32 -2.13 -0.78
C LEU A 23 2.63 -2.02 -2.14
N GLY A 24 3.08 -1.09 -2.99
CA GLY A 24 2.57 -0.92 -4.35
C GLY A 24 2.77 -2.19 -5.19
N HIS A 25 3.95 -2.81 -5.12
CA HIS A 25 4.25 -4.06 -5.81
C HIS A 25 3.32 -5.20 -5.36
N ARG A 26 3.11 -5.36 -4.05
CA ARG A 26 2.23 -6.40 -3.50
C ARG A 26 0.78 -6.24 -3.96
N LEU A 27 0.27 -5.01 -3.98
CA LEU A 27 -1.06 -4.72 -4.54
C LEU A 27 -1.17 -5.04 -6.04
N GLY A 28 -0.09 -4.84 -6.81
CA GLY A 28 -0.01 -5.24 -8.21
C GLY A 28 -0.10 -6.75 -8.40
N ILE A 29 0.57 -7.52 -7.53
CA ILE A 29 0.45 -8.99 -7.51
C ILE A 29 -0.99 -9.41 -7.18
N SER A 30 -1.61 -8.80 -6.16
CA SER A 30 -3.02 -9.07 -5.82
C SER A 30 -3.95 -8.77 -6.98
N ALA A 31 -3.79 -7.61 -7.65
CA ALA A 31 -4.58 -7.26 -8.83
C ALA A 31 -4.47 -8.32 -9.94
N ARG A 32 -3.24 -8.77 -10.24
CA ARG A 32 -2.99 -9.83 -11.22
C ARG A 32 -3.68 -11.14 -10.85
N PHE A 33 -3.60 -11.53 -9.57
CA PHE A 33 -4.23 -12.75 -9.08
C PHE A 33 -5.76 -12.69 -9.19
N ILE A 34 -6.35 -11.56 -8.82
CA ILE A 34 -7.80 -11.33 -8.92
C ILE A 34 -8.29 -11.48 -10.38
N PHE A 35 -7.53 -10.96 -11.35
CA PHE A 35 -7.89 -11.12 -12.77
C PHE A 35 -7.86 -12.58 -13.24
N SER A 36 -7.12 -13.47 -12.56
CA SER A 36 -7.04 -14.89 -12.91
C SER A 36 -8.12 -15.77 -12.28
N GLU A 37 -8.85 -15.30 -11.27
CA GLU A 37 -9.82 -16.11 -10.52
C GLU A 37 -11.26 -16.09 -11.10
N GLU A 38 -11.50 -15.39 -12.22
CA GLU A 38 -12.82 -15.27 -12.88
C GLU A 38 -14.01 -15.06 -11.92
N SER A 39 -13.83 -14.23 -10.89
CA SER A 39 -14.89 -13.95 -9.91
C SER A 39 -15.79 -12.79 -10.35
N SER A 40 -17.07 -12.83 -9.96
CA SER A 40 -18.04 -11.77 -10.25
C SER A 40 -17.64 -10.39 -9.71
N ASP A 41 -16.85 -10.38 -8.63
CA ASP A 41 -16.35 -9.17 -7.98
C ASP A 41 -14.91 -8.80 -8.39
N GLY A 42 -14.23 -9.65 -9.18
CA GLY A 42 -12.80 -9.52 -9.43
C GLY A 42 -12.43 -8.20 -10.11
N LEU A 43 -13.23 -7.74 -11.06
CA LEU A 43 -12.97 -6.44 -11.71
C LEU A 43 -13.05 -5.26 -10.72
N ARG A 44 -13.98 -5.31 -9.75
CA ARG A 44 -14.15 -4.27 -8.73
C ARG A 44 -12.98 -4.29 -7.74
N GLN A 45 -12.57 -5.48 -7.29
CA GLN A 45 -11.44 -5.64 -6.38
C GLN A 45 -10.12 -5.23 -7.04
N ALA A 46 -9.88 -5.67 -8.29
CA ALA A 46 -8.69 -5.29 -9.05
C ALA A 46 -8.62 -3.76 -9.29
N ARG A 47 -9.77 -3.11 -9.54
CA ARG A 47 -9.84 -1.64 -9.63
C ARG A 47 -9.43 -0.97 -8.32
N ALA A 48 -9.90 -1.45 -7.17
CA ALA A 48 -9.46 -0.89 -5.89
C ALA A 48 -7.97 -1.09 -5.63
N CYS A 49 -7.41 -2.27 -5.97
CA CYS A 49 -5.96 -2.47 -5.91
C CYS A 49 -5.21 -1.45 -6.79
N ASN A 50 -5.69 -1.20 -8.01
CA ASN A 50 -5.12 -0.18 -8.89
C ASN A 50 -5.23 1.24 -8.32
N GLU A 51 -6.37 1.61 -7.75
CA GLU A 51 -6.54 2.93 -7.14
C GLU A 51 -5.63 3.15 -5.92
N MET A 52 -5.41 2.11 -5.11
CA MET A 52 -4.46 2.15 -4.00
C MET A 52 -3.02 2.28 -4.51
N MET A 53 -2.64 1.55 -5.56
CA MET A 53 -1.33 1.71 -6.21
C MET A 53 -1.12 3.13 -6.73
N ILE A 54 -2.12 3.74 -7.38
CA ILE A 54 -2.04 5.13 -7.84
C ILE A 54 -1.81 6.09 -6.67
N ALA A 55 -2.51 5.90 -5.54
CA ALA A 55 -2.31 6.70 -4.34
C ALA A 55 -0.87 6.55 -3.80
N ILE A 56 -0.35 5.32 -3.71
CA ILE A 56 1.03 5.04 -3.30
C ILE A 56 2.03 5.75 -4.21
N TRP A 57 1.91 5.60 -5.53
CA TRP A 57 2.80 6.24 -6.49
C TRP A 57 2.75 7.77 -6.43
N SER A 58 1.57 8.34 -6.17
CA SER A 58 1.43 9.79 -5.99
C SER A 58 2.22 10.27 -4.76
N GLN A 59 2.21 9.49 -3.67
CA GLN A 59 2.98 9.79 -2.46
C GLN A 59 4.49 9.64 -2.68
N VAL A 60 4.92 8.53 -3.29
CA VAL A 60 6.33 8.30 -3.63
C VAL A 60 6.87 9.41 -4.53
N ARG A 61 6.06 9.92 -5.47
CA ARG A 61 6.44 11.04 -6.31
C ARG A 61 6.51 12.35 -5.52
N ALA A 62 5.51 12.64 -4.68
CA ALA A 62 5.49 13.86 -3.87
C ALA A 62 6.70 13.95 -2.92
N MET A 63 7.19 12.81 -2.40
CA MET A 63 8.42 12.76 -1.60
C MET A 63 9.69 13.23 -2.33
N LYS A 64 9.68 13.25 -3.67
CA LYS A 64 10.83 13.65 -4.50
C LYS A 64 10.80 15.12 -4.91
N ASP A 65 9.68 15.81 -4.71
CA ASP A 65 9.55 17.22 -5.03
C ASP A 65 10.12 18.06 -3.88
N GLU A 66 11.16 18.87 -4.18
CA GLU A 66 11.81 19.74 -3.19
C GLU A 66 10.79 20.70 -2.55
N GLY A 67 10.71 20.70 -1.22
CA GLY A 67 9.82 21.58 -0.44
C GLY A 67 8.52 20.93 0.04
N VAL A 68 8.25 19.67 -0.31
CA VAL A 68 7.08 18.92 0.14
C VAL A 68 7.45 18.06 1.36
N ASN A 69 7.28 18.62 2.56
CA ASN A 69 7.47 17.91 3.84
C ASN A 69 6.16 17.26 4.31
N GLY A 70 6.26 16.07 4.90
CA GLY A 70 5.15 15.42 5.63
C GLY A 70 4.43 14.29 4.90
N TYR A 71 4.89 13.87 3.72
CA TYR A 71 4.24 12.80 2.96
C TYR A 71 5.00 11.45 2.98
N PRO A 72 4.26 10.33 2.93
CA PRO A 72 2.85 10.22 3.32
C PRO A 72 2.64 10.53 4.80
N ASP A 73 1.55 11.22 5.10
CA ASP A 73 1.15 11.57 6.46
C ASP A 73 0.25 10.49 7.10
N SER A 74 -0.18 10.75 8.34
CA SER A 74 -1.06 9.85 9.09
C SER A 74 -2.43 9.58 8.43
N GLU A 75 -2.87 10.41 7.47
CA GLU A 75 -4.12 10.23 6.73
C GLU A 75 -3.98 9.23 5.57
N PHE A 76 -2.76 8.98 5.11
CA PHE A 76 -2.50 8.08 4.00
C PHE A 76 -3.11 6.69 4.16
N LEU A 77 -3.02 6.10 5.36
CA LEU A 77 -3.62 4.80 5.64
C LEU A 77 -5.15 4.84 5.53
N SER A 78 -5.78 5.94 5.95
CA SER A 78 -7.22 6.15 5.81
C SER A 78 -7.64 6.24 4.34
N ILE A 79 -6.83 6.87 3.49
CA ILE A 79 -7.05 6.94 2.03
C ILE A 79 -7.01 5.53 1.42
N LEU A 80 -6.01 4.73 1.77
CA LEU A 80 -5.91 3.35 1.28
C LEU A 80 -7.09 2.49 1.76
N LEU A 81 -7.47 2.62 3.03
CA LEU A 81 -8.64 1.92 3.58
C LEU A 81 -9.93 2.30 2.85
N GLY A 82 -10.16 3.60 2.62
CA GLY A 82 -11.35 4.05 1.89
C GLY A 82 -11.44 3.48 0.46
N LYS A 83 -10.29 3.34 -0.22
CA LYS A 83 -10.22 2.73 -1.55
C LYS A 83 -10.44 1.22 -1.51
N ALA A 84 -9.84 0.54 -0.53
CA ALA A 84 -10.08 -0.88 -0.31
C ALA A 84 -11.56 -1.18 -0.04
N ASP A 85 -12.22 -0.34 0.78
CA ASP A 85 -13.63 -0.46 1.12
C ASP A 85 -14.54 -0.29 -0.10
N ALA A 86 -14.25 0.72 -0.92
CA ALA A 86 -15.01 0.99 -2.14
C ALA A 86 -14.99 -0.22 -3.11
N GLY A 87 -13.89 -0.99 -3.15
CA GLY A 87 -13.75 -2.15 -4.03
C GLY A 87 -13.85 -3.52 -3.38
N ASN A 88 -14.24 -3.65 -2.12
CA ASN A 88 -14.22 -4.93 -1.39
C ASN A 88 -12.84 -5.62 -1.40
N ALA A 89 -11.77 -4.84 -1.19
CA ALA A 89 -10.38 -5.28 -1.31
C ALA A 89 -9.58 -5.16 0.02
N ARG A 90 -10.27 -5.12 1.17
CA ARG A 90 -9.63 -4.99 2.50
C ARG A 90 -8.62 -6.11 2.79
N SER A 91 -8.93 -7.35 2.42
CA SER A 91 -8.01 -8.49 2.58
C SER A 91 -6.72 -8.26 1.81
N TYR A 92 -6.81 -7.88 0.53
CA TYR A 92 -5.64 -7.61 -0.29
C TYR A 92 -4.79 -6.44 0.23
N LEU A 93 -5.42 -5.37 0.73
CA LEU A 93 -4.69 -4.27 1.37
C LEU A 93 -3.94 -4.76 2.62
N ARG A 94 -4.61 -5.55 3.47
CA ARG A 94 -4.01 -6.11 4.68
C ARG A 94 -2.81 -7.00 4.35
N ASP A 95 -3.00 -7.96 3.45
CA ASP A 95 -1.96 -8.90 3.04
C ASP A 95 -0.77 -8.17 2.42
N ALA A 96 -1.03 -7.12 1.64
CA ALA A 96 0.01 -6.29 1.04
C ALA A 96 0.80 -5.51 2.10
N ILE A 97 0.13 -4.95 3.11
CA ILE A 97 0.78 -4.26 4.24
C ILE A 97 1.64 -5.23 5.03
N GLU A 98 1.09 -6.38 5.45
CA GLU A 98 1.82 -7.38 6.23
C GLU A 98 3.05 -7.89 5.46
N SER A 99 2.90 -8.16 4.16
CA SER A 99 4.01 -8.59 3.30
C SER A 99 5.07 -7.51 3.09
N ALA A 100 4.66 -6.25 2.99
CA ALA A 100 5.58 -5.13 2.80
C ALA A 100 6.37 -4.83 4.09
N LEU A 101 5.71 -4.87 5.27
CA LEU A 101 6.37 -4.74 6.57
C LEU A 101 7.43 -5.83 6.76
N LEU A 102 7.07 -7.09 6.53
CA LEU A 102 8.00 -8.22 6.63
C LEU A 102 9.24 -8.07 5.72
N SER A 103 9.06 -7.47 4.54
CA SER A 103 10.15 -7.31 3.57
C SER A 103 11.02 -6.08 3.87
N ALA A 104 10.45 -5.05 4.49
CA ALA A 104 11.16 -3.82 4.85
C ALA A 104 11.94 -3.94 6.17
N ASP A 105 11.52 -4.85 7.06
CA ASP A 105 12.30 -5.25 8.25
C ASP A 105 13.46 -6.19 7.93
N GLY A 106 13.51 -6.75 6.69
CA GLY A 106 14.45 -7.78 6.27
C GLY A 106 15.80 -7.31 5.72
N ASP A 107 16.11 -6.01 5.78
CA ASP A 107 17.40 -5.44 5.33
C ASP A 107 18.53 -5.62 6.39
N GLU A 108 18.40 -6.60 7.29
CA GLU A 108 19.51 -7.21 8.03
C GLU A 108 19.80 -8.61 7.48
N ALA A 109 20.51 -8.69 6.34
CA ALA A 109 21.22 -9.89 5.89
C ALA A 109 22.51 -9.54 5.15
#